data_AF-A0A0R3PF31-F1
#
_entry.id   AF-A0A0R3PF31-F1
#
_cell.length_a   1.000
_cell.length_b   1.000
_cell.length_c   1.000
_cell.angle_alpha   90.00
_cell.angle_beta   90.00
_cell.angle_gamma   90.00
#
_symmetry.space_group_name_H-M   'P 1'
#
loop_
_entity.id
_entity.type
_entity.pdbx_description
1 polymer ?
#
loop_
_entity_poly.entity_id
_entity_poly.type
_entity_poly.pdbx_seq_one_letter_code
_entity_poly.pdbx_strand_id
1 'polypeptide(L)'
;MIYSESGSLSMLTFLIYSVICGFNLFHIAKRWYYNIDGRYDLKQFVREREPTVRLQYGMAIFTPLLMGFLTYTMVTLENGFVRLVLKTSNFVQLLLATSQLILEFYEVYTK
;
A
#
# COMPACT_ATOMS: atom_id res chain seq x y z
N MET A 1 11.22 14.93 0.11
CA MET A 1 12.25 13.90 0.41
C MET A 1 12.90 13.32 -0.83
N ILE A 2 12.17 12.86 -1.85
CA ILE A 2 12.81 12.33 -3.07
C ILE A 2 13.15 13.39 -4.12
N TYR A 3 12.37 14.48 -4.20
CA TYR A 3 12.73 15.62 -5.05
C TYR A 3 14.10 16.21 -4.67
N SER A 4 14.44 16.23 -3.37
CA SER A 4 15.74 16.71 -2.87
C SER A 4 16.92 15.78 -3.19
N GLU A 5 16.66 14.53 -3.58
CA GLU A 5 17.68 13.54 -3.98
C GLU A 5 17.56 13.17 -5.47
N SER A 6 16.76 13.92 -6.24
CA SER A 6 16.49 13.62 -7.64
C SER A 6 17.74 13.67 -8.53
N GLY A 7 18.77 14.42 -8.11
CA GLY A 7 20.06 14.50 -8.81
C GLY A 7 21.00 13.31 -8.57
N SER A 8 20.80 12.51 -7.51
CA SER A 8 21.60 11.31 -7.24
C SER A 8 20.88 10.01 -7.57
N LEU A 9 19.55 10.04 -7.62
CA LEU A 9 18.74 8.90 -8.06
C LEU A 9 18.81 8.71 -9.57
N SER A 10 18.87 7.45 -10.02
CA SER A 10 18.65 7.15 -11.43
C SER A 10 17.22 7.57 -11.84
N MET A 11 17.08 8.08 -13.06
CA MET A 11 15.78 8.47 -13.62
C MET A 11 14.75 7.34 -13.54
N LEU A 12 15.19 6.09 -13.73
CA LEU A 12 14.36 4.90 -13.64
C LEU A 12 13.84 4.69 -12.20
N THR A 13 14.71 4.76 -11.20
CA THR A 13 14.33 4.61 -9.78
C THR A 13 13.37 5.71 -9.36
N PHE A 14 13.62 6.95 -9.82
CA PHE A 14 12.75 8.09 -9.55
C PHE A 14 11.34 7.90 -10.15
N LEU A 15 11.26 7.43 -11.40
CA LEU A 15 9.98 7.15 -12.07
C LEU A 15 9.22 6.02 -11.38
N ILE A 16 9.88 4.90 -11.07
CA ILE A 16 9.26 3.76 -10.38
C ILE A 16 8.70 4.20 -9.03
N TYR A 17 9.49 4.94 -8.24
CA TYR A 17 9.02 5.47 -6.97
C TYR A 17 7.80 6.38 -7.14
N SER A 18 7.86 7.32 -8.09
CA SER A 18 6.79 8.29 -8.32
C SER A 18 5.50 7.61 -8.75
N VAL A 19 5.59 6.58 -9.59
CA VAL A 19 4.44 5.75 -10.00
C VAL A 19 3.87 4.99 -8.80
N ILE A 20 4.72 4.37 -7.98
CA ILE A 20 4.25 3.61 -6.80
C ILE A 20 3.56 4.53 -5.80
N CYS A 21 4.15 5.68 -5.49
CA CYS A 21 3.53 6.67 -4.61
C CYS A 21 2.26 7.28 -5.19
N GLY A 22 2.26 7.59 -6.49
CA GLY A 22 1.08 8.10 -7.19
C GLY A 22 -0.07 7.10 -7.15
N PHE A 23 0.20 5.82 -7.39
CA PHE A 23 -0.81 4.76 -7.29
C PHE A 23 -1.31 4.57 -5.86
N ASN A 24 -0.41 4.59 -4.86
CA ASN A 24 -0.81 4.46 -3.46
C ASN A 24 -1.68 5.63 -3.02
N LEU A 25 -1.33 6.86 -3.43
CA LEU A 25 -2.13 8.05 -3.19
C LEU A 25 -3.49 7.97 -3.89
N PHE A 26 -3.53 7.55 -5.16
CA PHE A 26 -4.77 7.34 -5.90
C PHE A 26 -5.68 6.32 -5.21
N HIS A 27 -5.11 5.20 -4.76
CA HIS A 27 -5.83 4.16 -4.04
C HIS A 27 -6.46 4.71 -2.74
N ILE A 28 -5.69 5.42 -1.91
CA ILE A 28 -6.19 6.03 -0.67
C ILE A 28 -7.23 7.11 -0.96
N ALA A 29 -6.95 8.01 -1.90
CA ALA A 29 -7.85 9.10 -2.27
C ALA A 29 -9.19 8.58 -2.80
N LYS A 30 -9.18 7.52 -3.61
CA LYS A 30 -10.41 6.85 -4.06
C LYS A 30 -11.22 6.34 -2.87
N ARG A 31 -10.58 5.67 -1.90
CA ARG A 31 -11.27 5.14 -0.73
C ARG A 31 -11.86 6.24 0.15
N TRP A 32 -11.13 7.34 0.36
CA TRP A 32 -11.66 8.50 1.07
C TRP A 32 -12.81 9.18 0.32
N TYR A 33 -12.68 9.39 -0.99
CA TYR A 33 -13.71 10.04 -1.80
C TYR A 33 -15.04 9.28 -1.79
N TYR A 34 -14.99 7.95 -1.88
CA TYR A 34 -16.17 7.09 -1.80
C TYR A 34 -16.55 6.68 -0.37
N ASN A 35 -15.87 7.20 0.64
CA ASN A 35 -16.07 6.87 2.05
C ASN A 35 -16.06 5.35 2.32
N ILE A 36 -15.15 4.64 1.64
CA ILE A 36 -14.96 3.18 1.73
C ILE A 36 -14.16 2.91 2.99
N ASP A 37 -14.87 2.59 4.07
CA ASP A 37 -14.33 2.25 5.39
C ASP A 37 -13.38 1.02 5.30
N GLY A 38 -13.66 0.08 4.41
CA GLY A 38 -12.89 -1.15 4.24
C GLY A 38 -13.20 -2.27 5.21
N ARG A 39 -14.11 -1.98 6.14
CA ARG A 39 -14.61 -2.97 7.06
C ARG A 39 -15.34 -4.07 6.30
N TYR A 40 -14.91 -5.32 6.50
CA TYR A 40 -15.42 -6.52 5.84
C TYR A 40 -15.06 -6.68 4.35
N ASP A 41 -14.02 -6.00 3.84
CA ASP A 41 -13.55 -6.19 2.45
C ASP A 41 -13.24 -7.67 2.15
N LEU A 42 -12.55 -8.38 3.05
CA LEU A 42 -12.30 -9.83 2.88
C LEU A 42 -13.58 -10.68 2.89
N LYS A 43 -14.58 -10.30 3.69
CA LYS A 43 -15.88 -11.02 3.73
C LYS A 43 -16.63 -10.83 2.41
N GLN A 44 -16.59 -9.63 1.84
CA GLN A 44 -17.16 -9.35 0.52
C GLN A 44 -16.37 -10.07 -0.58
N PHE A 45 -15.04 -10.10 -0.50
CA PHE A 45 -14.20 -10.88 -1.40
C PHE A 45 -14.56 -12.37 -1.45
N VAL A 46 -14.84 -12.99 -0.28
CA VAL A 46 -15.23 -14.41 -0.21
C VAL A 46 -16.68 -14.63 -0.67
N ARG A 47 -17.57 -13.68 -0.41
CA ARG A 47 -19.01 -13.79 -0.72
C ARG A 47 -19.34 -13.52 -2.19
N GLU A 48 -18.66 -12.55 -2.80
CA GLU A 48 -19.01 -12.10 -4.15
C GLU A 48 -18.68 -13.14 -5.22
N ARG A 49 -19.66 -13.39 -6.10
CA ARG A 49 -19.53 -14.36 -7.20
C ARG A 49 -19.00 -13.73 -8.47
N GLU A 50 -19.20 -12.42 -8.65
CA GLU A 50 -18.75 -11.73 -9.85
C GLU A 50 -17.23 -11.49 -9.78
N PRO A 51 -16.46 -11.99 -10.76
CA PRO A 51 -15.00 -11.97 -10.68
C PRO A 51 -14.41 -10.55 -10.72
N THR A 52 -15.06 -9.63 -11.42
CA THR A 52 -14.67 -8.22 -11.55
C THR A 52 -14.74 -7.49 -10.21
N VAL A 53 -15.87 -7.63 -9.51
CA VAL A 53 -16.12 -7.06 -8.19
C VAL A 53 -15.20 -7.71 -7.15
N ARG A 54 -15.05 -9.03 -7.22
CA ARG A 54 -14.13 -9.78 -6.36
C ARG A 54 -12.69 -9.28 -6.48
N LEU A 55 -12.21 -9.02 -7.70
CA LEU A 55 -10.88 -8.49 -7.92
C LEU A 55 -10.70 -7.10 -7.28
N GLN A 56 -11.73 -6.25 -7.32
CA GLN A 56 -11.68 -4.92 -6.69
C GLN A 56 -11.48 -5.01 -5.18
N TYR A 57 -12.20 -5.90 -4.50
CA TYR A 57 -12.00 -6.15 -3.06
C TYR A 57 -10.63 -6.74 -2.77
N GLY A 58 -10.16 -7.69 -3.58
CA GLY A 58 -8.82 -8.25 -3.44
C GLY A 58 -7.73 -7.18 -3.55
N MET A 59 -7.82 -6.30 -4.56
CA MET A 59 -6.90 -5.18 -4.69
C MET A 59 -6.97 -4.27 -3.47
N ALA A 60 -8.17 -3.93 -2.99
CA ALA A 60 -8.37 -3.10 -1.82
C ALA A 60 -7.62 -3.59 -0.56
N ILE A 61 -7.59 -4.91 -0.34
CA ILE A 61 -6.97 -5.55 0.83
C ILE A 61 -5.45 -5.69 0.65
N PHE A 62 -5.00 -6.15 -0.52
CA PHE A 62 -3.60 -6.50 -0.74
C PHE A 62 -2.73 -5.34 -1.24
N THR A 63 -3.32 -4.31 -1.86
CA THR A 63 -2.58 -3.16 -2.40
C THR A 63 -1.73 -2.45 -1.35
N PRO A 64 -2.21 -2.09 -0.15
CA PRO A 64 -1.38 -1.41 0.85
C PRO A 64 -0.12 -2.21 1.26
N LEU A 65 -0.25 -3.53 1.36
CA LEU A 65 0.83 -4.44 1.72
C LEU A 65 1.83 -4.59 0.57
N LEU A 66 1.34 -4.84 -0.64
CA LEU A 66 2.17 -4.97 -1.84
C LEU A 66 2.94 -3.67 -2.15
N MET A 67 2.25 -2.53 -2.08
CA MET A 67 2.89 -1.23 -2.33
C MET A 67 3.90 -0.87 -1.24
N GLY A 68 3.58 -1.14 0.04
CA GLY A 68 4.53 -0.95 1.14
C GLY A 68 5.77 -1.85 1.01
N PHE A 69 5.61 -3.07 0.51
CA PHE A 69 6.72 -3.99 0.28
C PHE A 69 7.60 -3.54 -0.90
N LEU A 70 6.97 -3.11 -2.00
CA LEU A 70 7.69 -2.59 -3.17
C LEU A 70 8.46 -1.31 -2.83
N THR A 71 7.87 -0.36 -2.10
CA THR A 71 8.60 0.85 -1.66
C THR A 71 9.72 0.51 -0.68
N TYR A 72 9.51 -0.46 0.21
CA TYR A 72 10.55 -0.87 1.16
C TYR A 72 11.74 -1.54 0.46
N THR A 73 11.53 -2.32 -0.59
CA THR A 73 12.60 -3.09 -1.27
C THR A 73 13.28 -2.31 -2.39
N MET A 74 12.52 -1.67 -3.28
CA MET A 74 13.07 -1.04 -4.50
C MET A 74 13.65 0.35 -4.28
N VAL A 75 13.32 1.01 -3.17
CA VAL A 75 13.67 2.41 -2.94
C VAL A 75 14.77 2.50 -1.91
N THR A 76 15.93 2.93 -2.38
CA THR A 76 17.12 3.21 -1.56
C THR A 76 17.59 4.62 -1.85
N LEU A 77 17.56 5.46 -0.83
CA LEU A 77 18.02 6.86 -0.89
C LEU A 77 19.45 6.95 -0.39
N GLU A 78 20.22 7.90 -0.90
CA GLU A 78 21.65 8.00 -0.58
C GLU A 78 21.87 8.65 0.79
N ASN A 79 21.10 9.70 1.12
CA ASN A 79 21.22 10.35 2.42
C ASN A 79 20.69 9.46 3.55
N GLY A 80 21.54 9.26 4.56
CA GLY A 80 21.27 8.39 5.71
C GLY A 80 20.03 8.80 6.52
N PHE A 81 19.81 10.10 6.77
CA PHE A 81 18.64 10.56 7.53
C PHE A 81 17.35 10.36 6.74
N VAL A 82 17.38 10.71 5.45
CA VAL A 82 16.21 10.58 4.57
C VAL A 82 15.86 9.10 4.35
N ARG A 83 16.88 8.25 4.19
CA ARG A 83 16.75 6.79 4.14
C ARG A 83 16.11 6.24 5.41
N LEU A 84 16.57 6.68 6.59
CA LEU A 84 16.04 6.21 7.86
C LEU A 84 14.54 6.51 7.97
N VAL A 85 14.14 7.77 7.74
CA VAL A 85 12.73 8.20 7.81
C VAL A 85 11.87 7.42 6.82
N LEU A 86 12.34 7.22 5.58
CA LEU A 86 11.61 6.44 4.59
C LEU A 86 11.45 4.98 5.00
N LYS A 87 12.53 4.33 5.47
CA LYS A 87 12.50 2.92 5.90
C LYS A 87 11.61 2.72 7.11
N THR A 88 11.65 3.63 8.10
CA THR A 88 10.77 3.55 9.27
C THR A 88 9.30 3.77 8.89
N SER A 89 9.01 4.73 8.02
CA SER A 89 7.64 4.97 7.53
C SER A 89 7.10 3.76 6.77
N ASN A 90 7.89 3.18 5.86
CA ASN A 90 7.49 1.97 5.13
C ASN A 90 7.32 0.76 6.06
N PHE A 91 8.16 0.64 7.09
CA PHE A 91 8.01 -0.42 8.10
C PHE A 91 6.71 -0.29 8.89
N VAL A 92 6.37 0.92 9.34
CA VAL A 92 5.08 1.19 10.01
C VAL A 92 3.92 0.91 9.07
N GLN A 93 3.99 1.34 7.81
CA GLN A 93 2.96 1.05 6.80
C GLN A 93 2.76 -0.47 6.62
N LEU A 94 3.84 -1.24 6.51
CA LEU A 94 3.77 -2.69 6.39
C LEU A 94 3.14 -3.34 7.63
N LEU A 95 3.56 -2.92 8.82
CA LEU A 95 3.02 -3.43 10.08
C LEU A 95 1.51 -3.18 10.18
N LEU A 96 1.06 -1.96 9.86
CA LEU A 96 -0.35 -1.61 9.86
C LEU A 96 -1.14 -2.39 8.81
N ALA A 97 -0.62 -2.55 7.59
CA ALA A 97 -1.25 -3.32 6.53
C ALA A 97 -1.37 -4.81 6.88
N THR A 98 -0.33 -5.40 7.49
CA THR A 98 -0.38 -6.79 7.98
C THR A 98 -1.37 -6.94 9.12
N SER A 99 -1.42 -5.98 10.05
CA SER A 99 -2.36 -5.99 11.17
C SER A 99 -3.81 -5.89 10.69
N GLN A 100 -4.08 -5.02 9.72
CA GLN A 100 -5.40 -4.92 9.08
C GLN A 100 -5.81 -6.27 8.48
N LEU A 101 -4.91 -6.90 7.71
CA LEU A 101 -5.17 -8.19 7.09
C LEU A 101 -5.47 -9.26 8.16
N ILE A 102 -4.69 -9.35 9.23
CA ILE A 102 -4.94 -10.29 10.33
C ILE A 102 -6.32 -10.06 10.95
N LEU A 103 -6.70 -8.80 11.19
CA LEU A 103 -8.02 -8.45 11.74
C LEU A 103 -9.16 -8.86 10.80
N GLU A 104 -9.01 -8.65 9.49
CA GLU A 104 -10.01 -9.08 8.50
C GLU A 104 -10.16 -10.60 8.46
N PHE A 105 -9.04 -11.34 8.50
CA PHE A 105 -9.07 -12.81 8.58
C PHE A 105 -9.77 -13.25 9.87
N TYR A 106 -9.40 -12.68 11.02
CA TYR A 106 -10.04 -12.98 12.29
C TYR A 106 -11.55 -12.78 12.22
N GLU A 107 -12.02 -11.65 11.70
CA GLU A 107 -13.45 -11.37 11.54
C GLU A 107 -14.17 -12.38 10.64
N VAL A 108 -13.55 -12.84 9.54
CA VAL A 108 -14.17 -13.82 8.64
C VAL A 108 -14.28 -15.22 9.26
N TYR A 109 -13.29 -15.65 10.06
CA TYR A 109 -13.25 -17.00 10.61
C TYR A 109 -13.93 -17.14 11.98
N THR A 110 -14.07 -16.06 12.75
CA THR A 110 -14.72 -16.10 14.08
C THR A 110 -16.13 -15.54 14.11
N LYS A 111 -16.61 -14.86 13.04
CA LYS A 111 -17.99 -14.34 12.91
C LYS A 111 -18.67 -14.67 11.57
#